data_AF-A0A9R0UZA7-F1
#
_entry.id   AF-A0A9R0UZA7-F1
#
_cell.length_a   1.000
_cell.length_b   1.000
_cell.length_c   1.000
_cell.angle_alpha   90.00
_cell.angle_beta   90.00
_cell.angle_gamma   90.00
#
_symmetry.space_group_name_H-M   'P 1'
#
loop_
_entity.id
_entity.type
_entity.pdbx_description
1 polymer ?
#
loop_
_entity_poly.entity_id
_entity_poly.type
_entity_poly.pdbx_seq_one_letter_code
_entity_poly.pdbx_strand_id
1 'polypeptide(L)'
;MRLVSLTRAATHVRAASTTATIAAALKVGDALRPRRRRFTEDDVAAYAGVSGDRNPVHLDDAFARGTGGFQRGRVVHGMLVASLFPALIASHFPGAVYASQSLKFAAPVHVGDEVVAQVQALHIKATGGSNSNICWAASSSPPSASWTMRRLSPSTARPWLFCPRCSSAPRATFIS
;
A
#
# COMPACT_ATOMS: atom_id res chain seq x y z
N MET A 1 64.66 -1.74 -21.22
CA MET A 1 63.31 -2.16 -20.78
C MET A 1 63.10 -1.71 -19.33
N ARG A 2 62.31 -0.66 -19.08
CA ARG A 2 61.86 -0.27 -17.73
C ARG A 2 60.33 -0.38 -17.72
N LEU A 3 59.78 -1.30 -16.92
CA LEU A 3 58.35 -1.34 -16.63
C LEU A 3 58.01 -0.17 -15.69
N VAL A 4 57.09 0.69 -16.10
CA VAL A 4 56.46 1.67 -15.22
C VAL A 4 55.13 1.08 -14.75
N SER A 5 55.07 0.70 -13.48
CA SER A 5 53.84 0.26 -12.83
C SER A 5 52.96 1.47 -12.55
N LEU A 6 51.84 1.57 -13.26
CA LEU A 6 50.81 2.59 -13.03
C LEU A 6 49.72 2.01 -12.13
N THR A 7 49.85 2.18 -10.82
CA THR A 7 48.76 1.99 -9.87
C THR A 7 47.79 3.17 -9.95
N ARG A 8 46.74 3.02 -10.76
CA ARG A 8 45.62 3.97 -10.78
C ARG A 8 44.76 3.74 -9.54
N ALA A 9 44.90 4.59 -8.53
CA ALA A 9 44.00 4.63 -7.39
C ALA A 9 42.56 4.88 -7.88
N ALA A 10 41.67 3.91 -7.65
CA ALA A 10 40.25 4.06 -7.92
C ALA A 10 39.67 5.08 -6.93
N THR A 11 39.41 6.28 -7.41
CA THR A 11 38.66 7.30 -6.68
C THR A 11 37.22 6.82 -6.59
N HIS A 12 36.82 6.24 -5.45
CA HIS A 12 35.42 5.99 -5.16
C HIS A 12 34.71 7.34 -5.03
N VAL A 13 34.01 7.76 -6.09
CA VAL A 13 33.01 8.82 -6.00
C VAL A 13 31.90 8.27 -5.11
N ARG A 14 31.90 8.68 -3.83
CA ARG A 14 30.83 8.37 -2.89
C ARG A 14 29.61 9.17 -3.33
N ALA A 15 28.71 8.55 -4.08
CA ALA A 15 27.37 9.09 -4.31
C ALA A 15 26.71 9.27 -2.94
N ALA A 16 26.56 10.52 -2.51
CA ALA A 16 25.79 10.84 -1.32
C ALA A 16 24.36 10.31 -1.55
N SER A 17 23.90 9.48 -0.62
CA SER A 17 22.59 8.83 -0.67
C SER A 17 21.48 9.88 -0.59
N THR A 18 20.94 10.29 -1.73
CA THR A 18 19.79 11.20 -1.85
C THR A 18 18.53 10.63 -1.19
N THR A 19 18.49 9.33 -0.93
CA THR A 19 17.37 8.62 -0.29
C THR A 19 17.18 9.02 1.18
N ALA A 20 18.26 9.39 1.88
CA ALA A 20 18.22 9.71 3.31
C ALA A 20 17.50 11.03 3.64
N THR A 21 17.14 11.84 2.64
CA THR A 21 16.60 13.20 2.85
C THR A 21 15.07 13.25 2.91
N ILE A 22 14.34 12.28 2.35
CA ILE A 22 12.86 12.36 2.24
C ILE A 22 12.15 11.83 3.50
N ALA A 23 12.59 10.70 4.07
CA ALA A 23 12.00 10.17 5.30
C ALA A 23 12.19 11.11 6.49
N ALA A 24 13.33 11.82 6.56
CA ALA A 24 13.66 12.75 7.64
C ALA A 24 12.79 14.03 7.65
N ALA A 25 12.05 14.32 6.57
CA ALA A 25 11.22 15.51 6.45
C ALA A 25 9.69 15.24 6.51
N LEU A 26 9.29 13.97 6.53
CA LEU A 26 7.86 13.59 6.55
C LEU A 26 7.23 13.93 7.90
N LYS A 27 6.07 14.58 7.87
CA LYS A 27 5.27 14.91 9.06
C LYS A 27 3.97 14.11 9.06
N VAL A 28 3.43 13.89 10.27
CA VAL A 28 2.08 13.36 10.42
C VAL A 28 1.09 14.29 9.71
N GLY A 29 0.21 13.73 8.90
CA GLY A 29 -0.74 14.44 8.05
C GLY A 29 -0.28 14.59 6.60
N ASP A 30 1.00 14.39 6.29
CA ASP A 30 1.50 14.48 4.93
C ASP A 30 0.91 13.37 4.05
N ALA A 31 0.49 13.76 2.85
CA ALA A 31 -0.01 12.85 1.83
C ALA A 31 1.01 12.72 0.69
N LEU A 32 1.23 11.50 0.23
CA LEU A 32 2.07 11.26 -0.93
C LEU A 32 1.31 11.57 -2.22
N ARG A 33 2.05 11.80 -3.31
CA ARG A 33 1.42 12.02 -4.62
C ARG A 33 0.58 10.80 -5.01
N PRO A 34 -0.72 10.97 -5.35
CA PRO A 34 -1.58 9.85 -5.74
C PRO A 34 -1.05 9.09 -6.95
N ARG A 35 -1.25 7.77 -6.95
CA ARG A 35 -0.95 6.90 -8.10
C ARG A 35 -2.25 6.50 -8.79
N ARG A 36 -2.31 6.64 -10.12
CA ARG A 36 -3.44 6.26 -10.94
C ARG A 36 -3.09 5.01 -11.75
N ARG A 37 -4.03 4.08 -11.89
CA ARG A 37 -3.87 2.90 -12.75
C ARG A 37 -5.23 2.43 -13.26
N ARG A 38 -5.28 2.01 -14.52
CA ARG A 38 -6.36 1.18 -15.07
C ARG A 38 -5.84 -0.23 -15.19
N PHE A 39 -6.57 -1.20 -14.65
CA PHE A 39 -6.20 -2.61 -14.76
C PHE A 39 -6.80 -3.20 -16.03
N THR A 40 -5.99 -3.92 -16.78
CA THR A 40 -6.41 -4.62 -18.00
C THR A 40 -6.81 -6.07 -17.70
N GLU A 41 -7.37 -6.75 -18.70
CA GLU A 41 -7.64 -8.19 -18.61
C GLU A 41 -6.34 -8.98 -18.43
N ASP A 42 -5.27 -8.57 -19.11
CA ASP A 42 -3.95 -9.18 -18.98
C ASP A 42 -3.38 -9.04 -17.56
N ASP A 43 -3.57 -7.87 -16.92
CA ASP A 43 -3.16 -7.68 -15.52
C ASP A 43 -3.86 -8.68 -14.59
N VAL A 44 -5.17 -8.87 -14.79
CA VAL A 44 -6.00 -9.79 -14.00
C VAL A 44 -5.61 -11.24 -14.25
N ALA A 45 -5.41 -11.62 -15.51
CA ALA A 45 -4.97 -12.97 -15.89
C ALA A 45 -3.56 -13.28 -15.36
N ALA A 46 -2.62 -12.35 -15.49
CA ALA A 46 -1.27 -12.48 -14.96
C ALA A 46 -1.28 -12.62 -13.43
N TYR A 47 -2.08 -11.80 -12.74
CA TYR A 47 -2.21 -11.89 -11.29
C TYR A 47 -2.85 -13.22 -10.85
N ALA A 48 -3.87 -13.70 -11.54
CA ALA A 48 -4.44 -15.03 -11.29
C ALA A 48 -3.41 -16.15 -11.47
N GLY A 49 -2.51 -16.02 -12.46
CA GLY A 49 -1.41 -16.95 -12.70
C GLY A 49 -0.40 -16.98 -11.55
N VAL A 50 0.02 -15.81 -11.06
CA VAL A 50 1.05 -15.70 -10.00
C VAL A 50 0.49 -15.98 -8.62
N SER A 51 -0.72 -15.48 -8.31
CA SER A 51 -1.34 -15.64 -6.98
C SER A 51 -2.02 -17.01 -6.79
N GLY A 52 -2.37 -17.69 -7.88
CA GLY A 52 -3.23 -18.88 -7.86
C GLY A 52 -4.72 -18.58 -7.64
N ASP A 53 -5.11 -17.32 -7.43
CA ASP A 53 -6.52 -16.92 -7.31
C ASP A 53 -7.20 -16.91 -8.68
N ARG A 54 -7.76 -18.06 -9.03
CA ARG A 54 -8.51 -18.30 -10.27
C ARG A 54 -10.02 -18.27 -10.08
N ASN A 55 -10.51 -17.55 -9.08
CA ASN A 55 -11.96 -17.40 -8.89
C ASN A 55 -12.61 -16.85 -10.18
N PRO A 56 -13.63 -17.53 -10.76
CA PRO A 56 -14.22 -17.15 -12.03
C PRO A 56 -14.84 -15.75 -12.05
N VAL A 57 -15.16 -15.14 -10.90
CA VAL A 57 -15.59 -13.72 -10.83
C VAL A 57 -14.57 -12.75 -11.43
N HIS A 58 -13.29 -13.15 -11.50
CA HIS A 58 -12.21 -12.36 -12.08
C HIS A 58 -11.96 -12.67 -13.56
N LEU A 59 -12.33 -13.86 -14.05
CA LEU A 59 -11.87 -14.40 -15.34
C LEU A 59 -12.99 -14.65 -16.35
N ASP A 60 -14.22 -14.87 -15.88
CA ASP A 60 -15.39 -15.18 -16.71
C ASP A 60 -16.46 -14.10 -16.54
N ASP A 61 -16.79 -13.40 -17.63
CA ASP A 61 -17.76 -12.30 -17.63
C ASP A 61 -19.20 -12.78 -17.41
N ALA A 62 -19.56 -13.94 -17.96
CA ALA A 62 -20.90 -14.50 -17.78
C ALA A 62 -21.10 -14.96 -16.33
N PHE A 63 -20.09 -15.62 -15.77
CA PHE A 63 -20.11 -16.02 -14.36
C PHE A 63 -20.19 -14.80 -13.43
N ALA A 64 -19.38 -13.77 -13.68
CA ALA A 64 -19.38 -12.55 -12.88
C ALA A 64 -20.75 -11.86 -12.93
N ARG A 65 -21.34 -11.66 -14.11
CA ARG A 65 -22.68 -11.06 -14.24
C ARG A 65 -23.79 -11.88 -13.59
N GLY A 66 -23.64 -13.21 -13.56
CA GLY A 66 -24.56 -14.11 -12.86
C GLY A 66 -24.42 -14.05 -11.33
N THR A 67 -23.33 -13.50 -10.82
CA THR A 67 -23.09 -13.33 -9.38
C THR A 67 -23.65 -11.99 -8.91
N GLY A 68 -24.51 -12.03 -7.89
CA GLY A 68 -25.13 -10.82 -7.34
C GLY A 68 -24.07 -9.78 -6.92
N GLY A 69 -24.19 -8.56 -7.44
CA GLY A 69 -23.28 -7.44 -7.12
C GLY A 69 -22.19 -7.14 -8.16
N PHE A 70 -22.03 -7.97 -9.20
CA PHE A 70 -21.03 -7.76 -10.29
C PHE A 70 -21.69 -7.65 -11.67
N GLN A 71 -22.81 -6.91 -11.76
CA GLN A 71 -23.62 -6.81 -12.97
C GLN A 71 -22.88 -6.18 -14.16
N ARG A 72 -21.80 -5.42 -13.89
CA ARG A 72 -20.98 -4.79 -14.93
C ARG A 72 -19.98 -5.77 -15.56
N GLY A 73 -19.84 -6.99 -15.04
CA GLY A 73 -18.91 -7.99 -15.55
C GLY A 73 -17.79 -8.32 -14.58
N ARG A 74 -16.67 -8.81 -15.12
CA ARG A 74 -15.50 -9.23 -14.34
C ARG A 74 -14.96 -8.13 -13.43
N VAL A 75 -14.58 -8.53 -12.23
CA VAL A 75 -13.99 -7.64 -11.23
C VAL A 75 -12.49 -7.91 -11.09
N VAL A 76 -11.72 -6.88 -10.77
CA VAL A 76 -10.28 -6.98 -10.48
C VAL A 76 -10.10 -7.59 -9.10
N HIS A 77 -9.10 -8.45 -8.91
CA HIS A 77 -8.75 -8.98 -7.59
C HIS A 77 -8.51 -7.85 -6.59
N GLY A 78 -9.14 -7.92 -5.41
CA GLY A 78 -8.97 -6.89 -4.38
C GLY A 78 -7.50 -6.70 -3.98
N MET A 79 -6.74 -7.80 -3.89
CA MET A 79 -5.31 -7.76 -3.57
C MET A 79 -4.45 -7.19 -4.71
N LEU A 80 -4.84 -7.38 -5.98
CA LEU A 80 -4.18 -6.72 -7.11
C LEU A 80 -4.36 -5.20 -7.03
N VAL A 81 -5.55 -4.72 -6.67
CA VAL A 81 -5.78 -3.29 -6.38
C VAL A 81 -4.94 -2.83 -5.20
N ALA A 82 -4.90 -3.61 -4.11
CA ALA A 82 -4.15 -3.28 -2.91
C ALA A 82 -2.63 -3.22 -3.12
N SER A 83 -2.10 -3.90 -4.15
CA SER A 83 -0.67 -3.85 -4.53
C SER A 83 -0.19 -2.44 -4.93
N LEU A 84 -1.12 -1.52 -5.21
CA LEU A 84 -0.78 -0.12 -5.50
C LEU A 84 -0.17 0.60 -4.28
N PHE A 85 -0.56 0.23 -3.06
CA PHE A 85 -0.06 0.88 -1.84
C PHE A 85 1.41 0.61 -1.54
N PRO A 86 1.90 -0.65 -1.50
CA PRO A 86 3.33 -0.91 -1.35
C PRO A 86 4.16 -0.29 -2.48
N ALA A 87 3.68 -0.35 -3.73
CA ALA A 87 4.38 0.27 -4.86
C ALA A 87 4.48 1.80 -4.71
N LEU A 88 3.40 2.46 -4.26
CA LEU A 88 3.38 3.90 -4.04
C LEU A 88 4.33 4.31 -2.90
N ILE A 89 4.33 3.59 -1.78
CA ILE A 89 5.24 3.86 -0.65
C ILE A 89 6.70 3.63 -1.06
N ALA A 90 7.01 2.48 -1.68
CA ALA A 90 8.37 2.15 -2.11
C ALA A 90 8.95 3.15 -3.12
N SER A 91 8.10 3.76 -3.96
CA SER A 91 8.54 4.79 -4.90
C SER A 91 8.98 6.11 -4.25
N HIS A 92 8.48 6.42 -3.04
CA HIS A 92 8.86 7.62 -2.28
C HIS A 92 9.93 7.31 -1.22
N PHE A 93 9.95 6.09 -0.70
CA PHE A 93 10.87 5.64 0.33
C PHE A 93 11.58 4.33 -0.12
N PRO A 94 12.57 4.43 -1.01
CA PRO A 94 13.38 3.28 -1.38
C PRO A 94 14.02 2.62 -0.16
N GLY A 95 13.86 1.31 -0.01
CA GLY A 95 14.35 0.54 1.14
C GLY A 95 13.36 0.40 2.30
N ALA A 96 12.20 1.07 2.24
CA ALA A 96 11.15 0.86 3.24
C ALA A 96 10.59 -0.58 3.18
N VAL A 97 10.41 -1.18 4.35
CA VAL A 97 9.88 -2.54 4.51
C VAL A 97 8.39 -2.51 4.75
N TYR A 98 7.64 -3.22 3.89
CA TYR A 98 6.18 -3.34 3.95
C TYR A 98 5.71 -4.35 5.02
N ALA A 99 5.61 -3.93 6.29
CA ALA A 99 5.54 -4.88 7.41
C ALA A 99 4.12 -5.37 7.76
N SER A 100 3.08 -4.54 7.65
CA SER A 100 1.70 -5.00 7.85
C SER A 100 0.70 -4.21 7.02
N GLN A 101 -0.49 -4.79 6.85
CA GLN A 101 -1.58 -4.17 6.11
C GLN A 101 -2.94 -4.61 6.65
N SER A 102 -3.88 -3.66 6.66
CA SER A 102 -5.28 -3.84 7.00
C SER A 102 -6.12 -3.31 5.86
N LEU A 103 -7.10 -4.09 5.41
CA LEU A 103 -7.90 -3.77 4.24
C LEU A 103 -9.37 -4.10 4.49
N LYS A 104 -10.23 -3.29 3.88
CA LYS A 104 -11.64 -3.57 3.69
C LYS A 104 -11.95 -3.33 2.22
N PHE A 105 -12.58 -4.30 1.55
CA PHE A 105 -13.06 -4.17 0.18
C PHE A 105 -14.55 -3.78 0.20
N ALA A 106 -14.84 -2.48 0.08
CA ALA A 106 -16.18 -1.90 0.17
C ALA A 106 -16.95 -1.91 -1.15
N ALA A 107 -16.27 -1.90 -2.30
CA ALA A 107 -16.90 -1.92 -3.61
C ALA A 107 -16.01 -2.64 -4.63
N PRO A 108 -16.62 -3.33 -5.62
CA PRO A 108 -15.89 -3.94 -6.70
C PRO A 108 -15.25 -2.90 -7.63
N VAL A 109 -14.04 -3.20 -8.08
CA VAL A 109 -13.36 -2.49 -9.17
C VAL A 109 -13.50 -3.36 -10.41
N HIS A 110 -13.98 -2.80 -11.51
CA HIS A 110 -14.12 -3.54 -12.77
C HIS A 110 -12.91 -3.32 -13.65
N VAL A 111 -12.67 -4.26 -14.56
CA VAL A 111 -11.60 -4.10 -15.56
C VAL A 111 -11.83 -2.82 -16.36
N GLY A 112 -10.76 -2.05 -16.59
CA GLY A 112 -10.81 -0.75 -17.27
C GLY A 112 -11.21 0.45 -16.38
N ASP A 113 -11.72 0.22 -15.16
CA ASP A 113 -11.97 1.30 -14.21
C ASP A 113 -10.65 2.00 -13.85
N GLU A 114 -10.68 3.33 -13.72
CA GLU A 114 -9.53 4.08 -13.21
C GLU A 114 -9.50 4.00 -11.69
N VAL A 115 -8.39 3.46 -11.18
CA VAL A 115 -8.11 3.38 -9.76
C VAL A 115 -7.13 4.47 -9.35
N VAL A 116 -7.51 5.29 -8.38
CA VAL A 116 -6.65 6.32 -7.78
C VAL A 116 -6.25 5.92 -6.36
N ALA A 117 -5.02 5.46 -6.16
CA ALA A 117 -4.46 5.13 -4.85
C ALA A 117 -3.86 6.36 -4.17
N GLN A 118 -4.20 6.58 -2.90
CA GLN A 118 -3.69 7.65 -2.05
C GLN A 118 -3.24 7.09 -0.71
N VAL A 119 -2.18 7.68 -0.12
CA VAL A 119 -1.77 7.37 1.25
C VAL A 119 -1.44 8.65 2.03
N GLN A 120 -1.70 8.61 3.34
CA GLN A 120 -1.41 9.70 4.27
C GLN A 120 -0.74 9.17 5.54
N ALA A 121 0.31 9.84 6.00
CA ALA A 121 1.02 9.48 7.22
C ALA A 121 0.15 9.82 8.45
N LEU A 122 -0.21 8.81 9.24
CA LEU A 122 -1.02 8.99 10.45
C LEU A 122 -0.16 9.06 11.71
N HIS A 123 0.90 8.27 11.76
CA HIS A 123 1.81 8.21 12.90
C HIS A 123 3.22 7.95 12.41
N ILE A 124 4.19 8.64 13.01
CA ILE A 124 5.62 8.44 12.76
C ILE A 124 6.26 8.22 14.12
N LYS A 125 6.93 7.08 14.30
CA LYS A 125 7.69 6.76 15.50
C LYS A 125 9.15 6.56 15.10
N ALA A 126 10.02 7.46 15.55
CA ALA A 126 11.45 7.27 15.41
C ALA A 126 11.88 5.98 16.12
N THR A 127 12.69 5.18 15.43
CA THR A 127 13.42 4.06 16.02
C THR A 127 14.87 4.49 16.19
N GLY A 128 15.61 3.90 17.14
CA GLY A 128 17.02 4.29 17.37
C GLY A 128 17.83 4.22 16.07
N GLY A 129 18.69 5.22 15.83
CA GLY A 129 19.37 5.42 14.54
C GLY A 129 18.63 6.40 13.62
N SER A 130 18.81 6.27 12.30
CA SER A 130 18.12 7.08 11.27
C SER A 130 16.80 6.45 10.78
N ASN A 131 16.26 5.50 11.53
CA ASN A 131 15.15 4.66 11.13
C ASN A 131 13.82 5.16 11.72
N SER A 132 12.70 4.83 11.09
CA SER A 132 11.37 5.26 11.52
C SER A 132 10.28 4.26 11.14
N ASN A 133 9.31 4.10 12.04
CA ASN A 133 8.09 3.35 11.75
C ASN A 133 6.96 4.32 11.39
N ILE A 134 6.38 4.14 10.21
CA ILE A 134 5.29 5.01 9.72
C ILE A 134 4.01 4.18 9.62
N CYS A 135 2.88 4.73 10.04
CA CYS A 135 1.54 4.18 9.84
C CYS A 135 0.82 5.02 8.79
N TRP A 136 0.22 4.37 7.79
CA TRP A 136 -0.48 5.07 6.70
C TRP A 136 -1.97 4.77 6.69
N ALA A 137 -2.78 5.80 6.42
CA ALA A 137 -4.10 5.63 5.84
C ALA A 137 -3.95 5.42 4.34
N ALA A 138 -4.83 4.61 3.75
CA ALA A 138 -4.79 4.24 2.34
C ALA A 138 -6.20 4.21 1.72
N SER A 139 -6.40 4.80 0.56
CA SER A 139 -7.69 4.76 -0.15
C SER A 139 -7.50 4.59 -1.65
N SER A 140 -8.50 3.99 -2.30
CA SER A 140 -8.64 3.89 -3.75
C SER A 140 -9.97 4.49 -4.19
N SER A 141 -10.01 5.11 -5.37
CA SER A 141 -11.27 5.54 -6.03
C SER A 141 -11.42 4.84 -7.38
N PRO A 142 -12.59 4.27 -7.76
CA PRO A 142 -13.86 4.26 -7.00
C PRO A 142 -13.69 3.57 -5.63
N PRO A 143 -14.46 3.98 -4.60
CA PRO A 143 -14.17 3.65 -3.21
C PRO A 143 -14.33 2.16 -2.96
N SER A 144 -13.25 1.40 -3.12
CA SER A 144 -13.17 0.05 -2.58
C SER A 144 -12.93 0.08 -1.07
N ALA A 145 -12.98 1.23 -0.38
CA ALA A 145 -12.98 1.36 1.08
C ALA A 145 -13.53 2.74 1.52
N SER A 146 -14.60 2.76 2.33
CA SER A 146 -15.04 3.95 3.08
C SER A 146 -14.49 3.90 4.50
N TRP A 147 -13.79 4.95 4.93
CA TRP A 147 -13.24 5.06 6.29
C TRP A 147 -14.32 5.45 7.30
N THR A 148 -14.35 4.77 8.44
CA THR A 148 -14.83 5.36 9.68
C THR A 148 -13.90 4.87 10.79
N MET A 149 -13.02 5.74 11.30
CA MET A 149 -12.33 5.47 12.56
C MET A 149 -12.63 6.61 13.52
N ARG A 150 -13.46 6.28 14.51
CA ARG A 150 -13.82 7.13 15.63
C ARG A 150 -12.59 7.27 16.53
N ARG A 151 -12.23 8.51 16.86
CA ARG A 151 -11.26 8.88 17.88
C ARG A 151 -11.65 8.18 19.20
N LEU A 152 -10.81 7.28 19.72
CA LEU A 152 -10.87 6.93 21.14
C LEU A 152 -9.95 7.90 21.88
N SER A 153 -10.55 8.95 22.41
CA SER A 153 -9.96 9.86 23.38
C SER A 153 -9.79 9.14 24.73
N PRO A 154 -8.70 9.36 25.49
CA PRO A 154 -8.58 8.86 26.84
C PRO A 154 -9.16 9.89 27.81
N SER A 155 -10.47 9.80 28.07
CA SER A 155 -11.08 10.07 29.39
C SER A 155 -12.60 10.18 29.27
N THR A 156 -13.29 9.60 30.26
CA THR A 156 -14.72 9.76 30.58
C THR A 156 -15.73 9.18 29.57
N ALA A 157 -16.14 7.93 29.82
CA ALA A 157 -17.52 7.58 30.21
C ALA A 157 -17.76 6.06 30.15
N ARG A 158 -18.10 5.48 31.30
CA ARG A 158 -18.92 4.27 31.48
C ARG A 158 -20.23 4.77 32.13
N PRO A 159 -21.41 4.14 31.92
CA PRO A 159 -21.58 2.70 32.17
C PRO A 159 -22.57 1.92 31.25
N TRP A 160 -22.35 0.59 31.21
CA TRP A 160 -23.18 -0.50 30.62
C TRP A 160 -23.29 -0.52 29.07
N LEU A 161 -22.99 -1.59 28.30
CA LEU A 161 -22.86 -3.04 28.50
C LEU A 161 -21.66 -3.60 27.71
N PHE A 162 -21.17 -4.73 28.20
CA PHE A 162 -20.01 -5.50 27.80
C PHE A 162 -20.25 -6.26 26.48
N CYS A 163 -19.36 -6.14 25.49
CA CYS A 163 -19.16 -7.16 24.45
C CYS A 163 -17.64 -7.44 24.34
N PRO A 164 -17.11 -8.53 24.93
CA PRO A 164 -15.67 -8.68 25.18
C PRO A 164 -14.88 -9.28 24.01
N ARG A 165 -15.24 -9.03 22.74
CA ARG A 165 -14.53 -9.68 21.60
C ARG A 165 -14.17 -8.84 20.38
N CYS A 166 -14.33 -7.52 20.40
CA CYS A 166 -14.01 -6.66 19.25
C CYS A 166 -13.11 -5.48 19.64
N SER A 167 -11.79 -5.71 19.77
CA SER A 167 -10.80 -4.62 19.81
C SER A 167 -9.57 -4.86 18.93
N SER A 168 -9.57 -5.90 18.10
CA SER A 168 -8.51 -6.17 17.12
C SER A 168 -8.94 -5.70 15.72
N ALA A 169 -8.77 -4.41 15.43
CA ALA A 169 -8.81 -3.89 14.05
C ALA A 169 -7.38 -3.66 13.54
N PRO A 170 -6.99 -4.14 12.35
CA PRO A 170 -5.58 -4.21 11.97
C PRO A 170 -5.03 -2.87 11.50
N ARG A 171 -3.72 -2.66 11.68
CA ARG A 171 -2.95 -1.46 11.33
C ARG A 171 -1.90 -1.82 10.28
N ALA A 172 -1.62 -0.92 9.35
CA ALA A 172 -0.47 -1.04 8.44
C ALA A 172 0.75 -0.36 9.08
N THR A 173 1.80 -1.12 9.34
CA THR A 173 3.04 -0.69 9.98
C THR A 173 4.17 -0.89 8.98
N PHE A 174 5.07 0.08 8.88
CA PHE A 174 6.26 0.03 8.04
C PHE A 174 7.50 0.21 8.90
N ILE A 175 8.60 -0.41 8.49
CA ILE A 175 9.92 -0.25 9.10
C ILE A 175 10.84 0.28 7.99
N SER A 176 11.35 1.51 8.13
CA SER A 176 12.47 2.00 7.31
C SER A 176 13.70 2.09 8.18
#